data_AF-A0A2P6CDE1-F1
#
_entry.id   AF-A0A2P6CDE1-F1
#
_cell.length_a   1.000
_cell.length_b   1.000
_cell.length_c   1.000
_cell.angle_alpha   90.00
_cell.angle_beta   90.00
_cell.angle_gamma   90.00
#
_symmetry.space_group_name_H-M   'P 1'
#
loop_
_entity.id
_entity.type
_entity.pdbx_description
1 polymer ?
#
loop_
_entity_poly.entity_id
_entity_poly.type
_entity_poly.pdbx_seq_one_letter_code
_entity_poly.pdbx_strand_id
1 'polypeptide(L)'
;MKKNNYLLLILTLITCLVISFNTKAQVYEQYTSPVKQYNLDRIFDKDTLLFNDKMLNLLFADKVGTSFGGSNDLSLQKYFFGLDNDDKSITLGFNIDSRKGEKLDKLKWIFSGALKFKATNKFATIFDGEGKFLNDNIGATYKVTLIGNGTIDFTSSSKKKRREAIENNRKKLFDTYNKAAVKNNKEKLNNFKKEHKESRKFDDDLECYDKVLKEKHNTDYEELAQKEIDYLEENKMYNFISNRWVSLEVFTPFGGLTYNITPDENTIYQENRFYNINASLSGNYMRAYSSGKSIFFKAIVNVKNNNTIMVNNLSAKKFQTSTAATNNNLIITTEDVYVTSYDEFITTSLILEPAFFFITSKFGDFGFSPAVEFNFGKYKRTNWKVGLPISLKDNEGKPTINFEFQYKNIGTFDKSVNVFGISTNFLFGNLIN
;
A
#
# COMPACT_ATOMS: atom_id res chain seq x y z
N MET A 1 -20.73 -24.25 -21.15
CA MET A 1 -20.93 -24.08 -19.68
C MET A 1 -19.89 -24.85 -18.83
N LYS A 2 -18.59 -24.56 -18.95
CA LYS A 2 -17.53 -25.22 -18.13
C LYS A 2 -16.46 -24.27 -17.57
N LYS A 3 -16.73 -22.95 -17.51
CA LYS A 3 -15.76 -21.93 -17.04
C LYS A 3 -16.02 -21.35 -15.64
N ASN A 4 -17.16 -21.65 -14.99
CA ASN A 4 -17.51 -21.03 -13.69
C ASN A 4 -17.04 -21.79 -12.43
N ASN A 5 -16.51 -23.01 -12.56
CA ASN A 5 -16.16 -23.83 -11.39
C ASN A 5 -14.78 -23.50 -10.79
N TYR A 6 -13.88 -22.87 -11.55
CA TYR A 6 -12.55 -22.50 -11.05
C TYR A 6 -12.55 -21.26 -10.16
N LEU A 7 -13.41 -20.28 -10.45
CA LEU A 7 -13.52 -19.05 -9.65
C LEU A 7 -14.15 -19.34 -8.28
N LEU A 8 -15.14 -20.23 -8.24
CA LEU A 8 -15.77 -20.68 -7.00
C LEU A 8 -14.78 -21.46 -6.11
N LEU A 9 -13.94 -22.31 -6.71
CA LEU A 9 -12.92 -23.09 -6.00
C LEU A 9 -11.84 -22.19 -5.37
N ILE A 10 -11.40 -21.15 -6.09
CA ILE A 10 -10.43 -20.16 -5.61
C ILE A 10 -11.04 -19.31 -4.47
N LEU A 11 -12.32 -18.92 -4.57
CA LEU A 11 -13.01 -18.22 -3.47
C LEU A 11 -13.20 -19.10 -2.23
N THR A 12 -13.49 -20.40 -2.38
CA THR A 12 -13.58 -21.35 -1.25
C THR A 12 -12.21 -21.62 -0.60
N LEU A 13 -11.11 -21.61 -1.37
CA LEU A 13 -9.77 -21.75 -0.80
C LEU A 13 -9.31 -20.52 0.00
N ILE A 14 -9.75 -19.32 -0.40
CA ILE A 14 -9.46 -18.08 0.34
C ILE A 14 -10.32 -17.97 1.62
N THR A 15 -11.55 -18.51 1.62
CA THR A 15 -12.41 -18.53 2.80
C THR A 15 -12.07 -19.63 3.81
N CYS A 16 -11.57 -20.80 3.36
CA CYS A 16 -11.13 -21.86 4.26
C CYS A 16 -9.79 -21.60 4.98
N LEU A 17 -9.06 -20.52 4.67
CA LEU A 17 -7.83 -20.15 5.39
C LEU A 17 -8.07 -19.28 6.63
N VAL A 18 -9.32 -19.07 7.02
CA VAL A 18 -9.72 -18.42 8.29
C VAL A 18 -10.10 -19.51 9.30
N ILE A 19 -9.14 -20.38 9.66
CA ILE A 19 -9.34 -21.37 10.73
C ILE A 19 -8.81 -20.82 12.05
N SER A 20 -9.75 -20.34 12.85
CA SER A 20 -9.89 -20.52 14.30
C SER A 20 -8.63 -20.79 15.12
N PHE A 21 -7.99 -19.72 15.62
CA PHE A 21 -7.10 -19.83 16.78
C PHE A 21 -7.93 -19.78 18.06
N ASN A 22 -8.15 -20.94 18.69
CA ASN A 22 -8.59 -21.02 20.08
C ASN A 22 -7.39 -20.67 20.98
N THR A 23 -7.18 -19.39 21.25
CA THR A 23 -6.27 -18.97 22.33
C THR A 23 -6.97 -19.22 23.66
N LYS A 24 -6.45 -20.18 24.44
CA LYS A 24 -6.84 -20.30 25.85
C LYS A 24 -6.54 -18.97 26.51
N ALA A 25 -7.56 -18.27 26.99
CA ALA A 25 -7.39 -17.01 27.71
C ALA A 25 -6.53 -17.29 28.95
N GLN A 26 -5.39 -16.61 29.05
CA GLN A 26 -4.59 -16.61 30.26
C GLN A 26 -5.40 -15.92 31.37
N VAL A 27 -5.60 -16.62 32.48
CA VAL A 27 -6.24 -16.07 33.69
C VAL A 27 -5.19 -15.28 34.46
N TYR A 28 -5.46 -14.01 34.76
CA TYR A 28 -4.53 -13.11 35.44
C TYR A 28 -4.94 -12.92 36.91
N GLU A 29 -4.51 -13.80 37.81
CA GLU A 29 -4.79 -13.62 39.25
C GLU A 29 -4.01 -12.46 39.89
N GLN A 30 -2.91 -12.06 39.26
CA GLN A 30 -1.98 -11.00 39.66
C GLN A 30 -1.34 -10.35 38.43
N TYR A 31 -0.90 -9.10 38.55
CA TYR A 31 -0.24 -8.42 37.45
C TYR A 31 1.13 -9.07 37.20
N THR A 32 1.34 -9.62 36.01
CA THR A 32 2.61 -10.21 35.61
C THR A 32 3.37 -9.26 34.70
N SER A 33 4.66 -9.07 34.97
CA SER A 33 5.56 -8.34 34.09
C SER A 33 5.50 -8.87 32.64
N PRO A 34 5.48 -7.99 31.62
CA PRO A 34 5.49 -8.39 30.21
C PRO A 34 6.78 -9.12 29.79
N VAL A 35 7.85 -9.03 30.58
CA VAL A 35 9.18 -9.57 30.26
C VAL A 35 9.16 -11.08 29.95
N LYS A 36 8.36 -11.88 30.66
CA LYS A 36 8.29 -13.33 30.40
C LYS A 36 7.71 -13.61 29.01
N GLN A 37 6.56 -13.01 28.69
CA GLN A 37 5.93 -13.16 27.39
C GLN A 37 6.81 -12.59 26.28
N TYR A 38 7.41 -11.42 26.52
CA TYR A 38 8.32 -10.78 25.59
C TYR A 38 9.50 -11.69 25.24
N ASN A 39 10.06 -12.41 26.22
CA ASN A 39 11.14 -13.36 25.98
C ASN A 39 10.71 -14.61 25.22
N LEU A 40 9.48 -15.08 25.41
CA LEU A 40 8.89 -16.23 24.71
C LEU A 40 8.60 -15.92 23.23
N ASP A 41 8.19 -14.69 22.94
CA ASP A 41 7.86 -14.25 21.59
C ASP A 41 9.11 -13.99 20.70
N ARG A 42 10.32 -14.16 21.24
CA ARG A 42 11.57 -13.98 20.47
C ARG A 42 11.83 -15.19 19.58
N ILE A 43 12.20 -14.93 18.33
CA ILE A 43 12.54 -15.98 17.36
C ILE A 43 13.97 -16.44 17.58
N PHE A 44 14.16 -17.76 17.60
CA PHE A 44 15.48 -18.38 17.57
C PHE A 44 16.01 -18.36 16.13
N ASP A 45 17.03 -17.52 15.87
CA ASP A 45 17.93 -17.74 14.75
C ASP A 45 19.32 -18.02 15.30
N LYS A 46 19.81 -19.24 15.04
CA LYS A 46 21.17 -19.76 15.22
C LYS A 46 22.03 -19.03 16.26
N ASP A 47 21.56 -19.00 17.50
CA ASP A 47 22.23 -18.50 18.72
C ASP A 47 21.93 -17.08 19.22
N THR A 48 20.98 -16.33 18.66
CA THR A 48 20.64 -15.01 19.25
C THR A 48 19.15 -14.64 19.27
N LEU A 49 18.59 -14.54 20.48
CA LEU A 49 17.27 -13.99 20.82
C LEU A 49 17.29 -12.44 20.84
N LEU A 50 17.73 -11.80 19.75
CA LEU A 50 17.91 -10.34 19.74
C LEU A 50 16.68 -9.55 19.32
N PHE A 51 15.63 -10.20 18.82
CA PHE A 51 14.44 -9.48 18.37
C PHE A 51 13.19 -10.37 18.31
N ASN A 52 12.03 -9.73 18.27
CA ASN A 52 10.72 -10.36 18.21
C ASN A 52 10.00 -9.94 16.93
N ASP A 53 9.33 -10.88 16.27
CA ASP A 53 8.52 -10.64 15.08
C ASP A 53 7.53 -9.48 15.26
N LYS A 54 6.97 -9.29 16.45
CA LYS A 54 6.04 -8.20 16.78
C LYS A 54 6.67 -6.82 16.60
N MET A 55 7.91 -6.65 17.06
CA MET A 55 8.65 -5.39 16.92
C MET A 55 9.02 -5.10 15.47
N LEU A 56 9.23 -6.15 14.67
CA LEU A 56 9.56 -6.01 13.25
C LEU A 56 8.40 -5.40 12.48
N ASN A 57 7.17 -5.72 12.89
CA ASN A 57 5.98 -5.13 12.28
C ASN A 57 5.81 -3.68 12.66
N LEU A 58 6.09 -3.29 13.90
CA LEU A 58 6.09 -1.89 14.31
C LEU A 58 7.13 -1.11 13.49
N LEU A 59 8.37 -1.61 13.45
CA LEU A 59 9.45 -0.97 12.72
C LEU A 59 9.19 -0.92 11.20
N PHE A 60 8.67 -2.01 10.63
CA PHE A 60 8.29 -2.05 9.21
C PHE A 60 7.10 -1.14 8.90
N ALA A 61 6.08 -1.12 9.74
CA ALA A 61 4.92 -0.23 9.59
C ALA A 61 5.36 1.23 9.65
N ASP A 62 6.27 1.59 10.54
CA ASP A 62 6.81 2.94 10.63
C ASP A 62 7.65 3.27 9.39
N LYS A 63 8.57 2.38 8.97
CA LYS A 63 9.39 2.62 7.76
C LYS A 63 8.56 2.68 6.50
N VAL A 64 7.57 1.80 6.35
CA VAL A 64 6.71 1.80 5.17
C VAL A 64 5.71 2.94 5.20
N GLY A 65 5.07 3.21 6.34
CA GLY A 65 4.15 4.33 6.51
C GLY A 65 4.82 5.69 6.31
N THR A 66 6.08 5.85 6.73
CA THR A 66 6.84 7.11 6.55
C THR A 66 7.51 7.24 5.19
N SER A 67 7.94 6.14 4.56
CA SER A 67 8.63 6.18 3.25
C SER A 67 7.66 6.03 2.06
N PHE A 68 6.43 5.56 2.26
CA PHE A 68 5.47 5.19 1.21
C PHE A 68 4.03 5.71 1.46
N GLY A 69 3.88 6.83 2.17
CA GLY A 69 2.60 7.51 2.38
C GLY A 69 2.01 8.10 1.09
N GLY A 70 1.67 7.26 0.12
CA GLY A 70 1.03 7.57 -1.15
C GLY A 70 0.33 6.32 -1.68
N SER A 71 -0.98 6.45 -1.91
CA SER A 71 -2.06 5.47 -2.13
C SER A 71 -1.85 4.10 -2.82
N ASN A 72 -0.69 3.68 -3.36
CA ASN A 72 -0.69 2.59 -4.35
C ASN A 72 0.09 1.29 -3.98
N ASP A 73 0.66 1.09 -2.80
CA ASP A 73 1.18 -0.27 -2.48
C ASP A 73 0.93 -0.83 -1.09
N LEU A 74 1.14 -0.05 -0.03
CA LEU A 74 0.97 -0.54 1.34
C LEU A 74 0.49 0.56 2.28
N SER A 75 -0.81 0.84 2.28
CA SER A 75 -1.41 1.70 3.30
C SER A 75 -1.97 0.86 4.43
N LEU A 76 -1.61 1.22 5.67
CA LEU A 76 -2.22 0.68 6.89
C LEU A 76 -3.37 1.55 7.41
N GLN A 77 -3.69 2.63 6.71
CA GLN A 77 -4.82 3.48 7.07
C GLN A 77 -6.11 2.75 6.76
N LYS A 78 -7.02 2.67 7.75
CA LYS A 78 -8.29 1.95 7.60
C LYS A 78 -9.14 2.47 6.43
N TYR A 79 -9.10 3.78 6.19
CA TYR A 79 -9.74 4.42 5.06
C TYR A 79 -8.73 5.29 4.34
N PHE A 80 -8.86 5.39 3.02
CA PHE A 80 -7.99 6.24 2.22
C PHE A 80 -8.76 6.94 1.11
N PHE A 81 -8.25 8.11 0.76
CA PHE A 81 -8.66 8.91 -0.37
C PHE A 81 -7.43 9.15 -1.25
N GLY A 82 -7.56 8.91 -2.54
CA GLY A 82 -6.49 9.11 -3.52
C GLY A 82 -6.98 9.98 -4.67
N LEU A 83 -6.13 10.92 -5.08
CA LEU A 83 -6.25 11.61 -6.36
C LEU A 83 -5.12 11.12 -7.25
N ASP A 84 -5.48 10.58 -8.40
CA ASP A 84 -4.55 10.14 -9.42
C ASP A 84 -4.68 11.09 -10.62
N ASN A 85 -3.67 11.95 -10.81
CA ASN A 85 -3.68 12.93 -11.89
C ASN A 85 -3.45 12.29 -13.26
N ASP A 86 -2.76 11.16 -13.29
CA ASP A 86 -2.38 10.44 -14.50
C ASP A 86 -3.65 9.82 -15.13
N ASP A 87 -4.40 9.04 -14.33
CA ASP A 87 -5.70 8.47 -14.75
C ASP A 87 -6.90 9.42 -14.51
N LYS A 88 -6.63 10.69 -14.14
CA LYS A 88 -7.63 11.71 -13.76
C LYS A 88 -8.73 11.14 -12.87
N SER A 89 -8.37 10.40 -11.83
CA SER A 89 -9.31 9.62 -11.05
C SER A 89 -9.27 9.95 -9.57
N ILE A 90 -10.41 9.75 -8.94
CA ILE A 90 -10.61 9.84 -7.51
C ILE A 90 -10.82 8.42 -7.00
N THR A 91 -10.11 8.05 -5.94
CA THR A 91 -10.23 6.73 -5.33
C THR A 91 -10.66 6.88 -3.87
N LEU A 92 -11.70 6.14 -3.49
CA LEU A 92 -12.19 6.03 -2.11
C LEU A 92 -12.12 4.57 -1.71
N GLY A 93 -11.39 4.26 -0.63
CA GLY A 93 -11.17 2.88 -0.25
C GLY A 93 -10.98 2.63 1.22
N PHE A 94 -10.88 1.34 1.55
CA PHE A 94 -10.64 0.85 2.89
C PHE A 94 -9.56 -0.24 2.89
N ASN A 95 -8.91 -0.40 4.03
CA ASN A 95 -7.95 -1.48 4.30
C ASN A 95 -8.43 -2.32 5.47
N ILE A 96 -8.29 -3.64 5.33
CA ILE A 96 -8.44 -4.62 6.41
C ILE A 96 -7.12 -5.36 6.49
N ASP A 97 -6.55 -5.48 7.69
CA ASP A 97 -5.30 -6.18 7.88
C ASP A 97 -5.43 -7.32 8.89
N SER A 98 -4.44 -8.23 8.86
CA SER A 98 -4.46 -9.45 9.67
C SER A 98 -4.40 -9.25 11.18
N ARG A 99 -4.14 -8.03 11.66
CA ARG A 99 -3.97 -7.71 13.09
C ARG A 99 -5.29 -7.46 13.80
N LYS A 100 -6.38 -7.17 13.07
CA LYS A 100 -7.71 -6.91 13.64
C LYS A 100 -7.74 -5.84 14.75
N GLY A 101 -6.81 -4.88 14.71
CA GLY A 101 -6.68 -3.82 15.72
C GLY A 101 -5.58 -4.04 16.76
N GLU A 102 -5.00 -5.24 16.84
CA GLU A 102 -3.91 -5.57 17.77
C GLU A 102 -2.56 -5.10 17.22
N LYS A 103 -2.02 -3.97 17.72
CA LYS A 103 -0.80 -3.36 17.15
C LYS A 103 0.41 -4.28 17.16
N LEU A 104 0.50 -5.16 18.17
CA LEU A 104 1.58 -6.11 18.34
C LEU A 104 1.50 -7.31 17.41
N ASP A 105 0.32 -7.61 16.86
CA ASP A 105 0.17 -8.79 16.04
C ASP A 105 0.90 -8.65 14.71
N LYS A 106 1.32 -9.81 14.19
CA LYS A 106 2.04 -9.84 12.94
C LYS A 106 1.17 -9.43 11.78
N LEU A 107 1.64 -8.41 11.05
CA LEU A 107 1.05 -8.00 9.80
C LEU A 107 1.46 -9.00 8.70
N LYS A 108 0.58 -9.97 8.44
CA LYS A 108 0.78 -11.04 7.46
C LYS A 108 0.15 -10.72 6.12
N TRP A 109 -1.00 -10.04 6.15
CA TRP A 109 -1.71 -9.65 4.95
C TRP A 109 -2.50 -8.36 5.14
N ILE A 110 -2.73 -7.67 4.03
CA ILE A 110 -3.63 -6.52 3.91
C ILE A 110 -4.54 -6.78 2.72
N PHE A 111 -5.83 -6.55 2.92
CA PHE A 111 -6.80 -6.45 1.85
C PHE A 111 -7.22 -5.00 1.70
N SER A 112 -7.20 -4.49 0.47
CA SER A 112 -7.70 -3.17 0.11
C SER A 112 -8.85 -3.31 -0.87
N GLY A 113 -9.97 -2.66 -0.56
CA GLY A 113 -11.09 -2.49 -1.48
C GLY A 113 -11.30 -1.01 -1.74
N ALA A 114 -11.48 -0.63 -3.01
CA ALA A 114 -11.70 0.77 -3.37
C ALA A 114 -12.65 0.94 -4.54
N LEU A 115 -13.36 2.06 -4.55
CA LEU A 115 -14.08 2.58 -5.71
C LEU A 115 -13.23 3.65 -6.38
N LYS A 116 -13.09 3.53 -7.70
CA LYS A 116 -12.34 4.45 -8.55
C LYS A 116 -13.31 5.16 -9.48
N PHE A 117 -13.26 6.49 -9.47
CA PHE A 117 -14.10 7.38 -10.27
C PHE A 117 -13.22 8.16 -11.23
N LYS A 118 -13.41 8.02 -12.54
CA LYS A 118 -12.68 8.78 -13.55
C LYS A 118 -13.38 10.11 -13.81
N ALA A 119 -12.60 11.18 -13.86
CA ALA A 119 -13.05 12.50 -14.27
C ALA A 119 -12.83 12.67 -15.77
N THR A 120 -13.92 12.78 -16.53
CA THR A 120 -13.86 12.98 -17.98
C THR A 120 -13.38 14.40 -18.34
N ASN A 121 -13.72 15.42 -17.53
CA ASN A 121 -13.33 16.82 -17.74
C ASN A 121 -13.27 17.63 -16.43
N LYS A 122 -12.12 17.65 -15.75
CA LYS A 122 -11.82 18.47 -14.53
C LYS A 122 -12.75 18.27 -13.32
N PHE A 123 -13.86 17.53 -13.46
CA PHE A 123 -14.82 17.18 -12.43
C PHE A 123 -15.30 15.75 -12.67
N ALA A 124 -15.36 14.93 -11.61
CA ALA A 124 -15.89 13.58 -11.65
C ALA A 124 -17.40 13.64 -11.39
N THR A 125 -18.20 13.31 -12.40
CA THR A 125 -19.67 13.30 -12.27
C THR A 125 -20.16 11.87 -12.18
N ILE A 126 -20.93 11.55 -11.13
CA ILE A 126 -21.46 10.19 -10.86
C ILE A 126 -22.83 9.99 -11.53
N PHE A 127 -23.59 11.08 -11.69
CA PHE A 127 -24.90 11.09 -12.32
C PHE A 127 -24.91 12.12 -13.44
N ASP A 128 -25.62 11.85 -14.54
CA ASP A 128 -25.87 12.88 -15.54
C ASP A 128 -26.91 13.92 -15.05
N GLY A 129 -27.18 14.94 -15.87
CA GLY A 129 -28.19 15.96 -15.58
C GLY A 129 -29.63 15.43 -15.48
N GLU A 130 -29.86 14.16 -15.83
CA GLU A 130 -31.14 13.46 -15.75
C GLU A 130 -31.18 12.48 -14.56
N GLY A 131 -30.13 12.42 -13.74
CA GLY A 131 -30.03 11.52 -12.58
C GLY A 131 -29.66 10.08 -12.92
N LYS A 132 -29.27 9.78 -14.16
CA LYS A 132 -28.80 8.44 -14.55
C LYS A 132 -27.35 8.24 -14.12
N PHE A 133 -27.06 7.06 -13.59
CA PHE A 133 -25.73 6.69 -13.13
C PHE A 133 -24.76 6.53 -14.30
N LEU A 134 -23.64 7.27 -14.26
CA LEU A 134 -22.58 7.25 -15.27
C LEU A 134 -21.59 6.10 -14.99
N ASN A 135 -22.03 4.87 -15.21
CA ASN A 135 -21.27 3.63 -14.98
C ASN A 135 -19.94 3.56 -15.75
N ASP A 136 -19.85 4.20 -16.92
CA ASP A 136 -18.65 4.21 -17.78
C ASP A 136 -17.43 4.86 -17.10
N ASN A 137 -17.65 5.65 -16.04
CA ASN A 137 -16.61 6.36 -15.30
C ASN A 137 -16.27 5.74 -13.95
N ILE A 138 -16.82 4.57 -13.60
CA ILE A 138 -16.71 4.01 -12.24
C ILE A 138 -16.22 2.56 -12.31
N GLY A 139 -15.32 2.20 -11.40
CA GLY A 139 -14.90 0.82 -11.22
C GLY A 139 -14.52 0.52 -9.78
N ALA A 140 -14.22 -0.75 -9.53
CA ALA A 140 -13.70 -1.22 -8.25
C ALA A 140 -12.27 -1.73 -8.41
N THR A 141 -11.44 -1.46 -7.41
CA THR A 141 -10.12 -2.04 -7.25
C THR A 141 -10.11 -2.93 -6.02
N TYR A 142 -9.57 -4.14 -6.18
CA TYR A 142 -9.33 -5.08 -5.10
C TYR A 142 -7.85 -5.42 -5.07
N LYS A 143 -7.24 -5.34 -3.89
CA LYS A 143 -5.83 -5.65 -3.68
C LYS A 143 -5.66 -6.56 -2.49
N VAL A 144 -4.87 -7.62 -2.66
CA VAL A 144 -4.42 -8.47 -1.56
C VAL A 144 -2.91 -8.41 -1.53
N THR A 145 -2.35 -7.98 -0.40
CA THR A 145 -0.91 -7.93 -0.17
C THR A 145 -0.52 -8.95 0.90
N LEU A 146 0.41 -9.83 0.57
CA LEU A 146 1.03 -10.77 1.50
C LEU A 146 2.39 -10.23 1.93
N ILE A 147 2.59 -10.09 3.23
CA ILE A 147 3.80 -9.50 3.80
C ILE A 147 4.69 -10.63 4.33
N GLY A 148 5.95 -10.59 3.92
CA GLY A 148 6.95 -11.55 4.32
C GLY A 148 7.46 -11.34 5.74
N ASN A 149 8.34 -12.24 6.15
CA ASN A 149 9.11 -12.07 7.37
C ASN A 149 10.26 -11.11 7.02
N GLY A 150 10.18 -9.89 7.54
CA GLY A 150 11.34 -9.00 7.52
C GLY A 150 12.49 -9.55 8.37
N THR A 151 13.63 -8.87 8.28
CA THR A 151 14.86 -9.25 8.97
C THR A 151 15.57 -8.01 9.46
N ILE A 152 16.19 -8.09 10.63
CA ILE A 152 17.10 -7.05 11.13
C ILE A 152 18.49 -7.66 11.26
N ASP A 153 19.47 -7.04 10.61
CA ASP A 153 20.86 -7.42 10.74
C ASP A 153 21.52 -6.64 11.88
N PHE A 154 22.08 -7.36 12.85
CA PHE A 154 22.79 -6.81 14.00
C PHE A 154 24.31 -7.00 13.91
N THR A 155 24.84 -7.28 12.71
CA THR A 155 26.27 -7.45 12.50
C THR A 155 27.05 -6.27 13.11
N SER A 156 27.95 -6.59 14.03
CA SER A 156 28.75 -5.58 14.74
C SER A 156 29.95 -5.16 13.89
N SER A 157 30.45 -3.95 14.12
CA SER A 157 31.70 -3.46 13.53
C SER A 157 32.72 -3.17 14.62
N SER A 158 33.97 -2.95 14.25
CA SER A 158 35.03 -2.53 15.18
C SER A 158 34.66 -1.28 15.99
N LYS A 159 33.78 -0.42 15.47
CA LYS A 159 33.31 0.81 16.13
C LYS A 159 32.00 0.63 16.91
N LYS A 160 31.22 -0.42 16.64
CA LYS A 160 29.90 -0.62 17.26
C LYS A 160 29.66 -2.09 17.62
N LYS A 161 29.72 -2.37 18.92
CA LYS A 161 29.31 -3.64 19.51
C LYS A 161 27.79 -3.68 19.73
N ARG A 162 27.04 -3.82 18.63
CA ARG A 162 25.57 -3.67 18.62
C ARG A 162 24.88 -4.66 19.55
N ARG A 163 25.29 -5.94 19.51
CA ARG A 163 24.68 -7.01 20.31
C ARG A 163 24.79 -6.74 21.81
N GLU A 164 26.01 -6.49 22.30
CA GLU A 164 26.28 -6.20 23.71
C GLU A 164 25.50 -4.96 24.20
N ALA A 165 25.41 -3.93 23.37
CA ALA A 165 24.67 -2.70 23.69
C ALA A 165 23.16 -2.95 23.83
N ILE A 166 22.57 -3.72 22.91
CA ILE A 166 21.15 -4.09 22.93
C ILE A 166 20.84 -4.93 24.18
N GLU A 167 21.66 -5.94 24.48
CA GLU A 167 21.48 -6.78 25.65
C GLU A 167 21.57 -5.98 26.96
N ASN A 168 22.48 -5.01 27.03
CA ASN A 168 22.60 -4.15 28.21
C ASN A 168 21.39 -3.22 28.37
N ASN A 169 20.91 -2.61 27.27
CA ASN A 169 19.68 -1.81 27.30
C ASN A 169 18.48 -2.64 27.76
N ARG A 170 18.35 -3.85 27.22
CA ARG A 170 17.27 -4.77 27.55
C ARG A 170 17.27 -5.18 29.01
N LYS A 171 18.44 -5.44 29.61
CA LYS A 171 18.56 -5.71 31.06
C LYS A 171 17.97 -4.57 31.90
N LYS A 172 18.24 -3.31 31.52
CA LYS A 172 17.68 -2.13 32.20
C LYS A 172 16.16 -2.03 32.02
N LEU A 173 15.65 -2.26 30.81
CA LEU A 173 14.20 -2.27 30.55
C LEU A 173 13.52 -3.37 31.36
N PHE A 174 14.07 -4.59 31.36
CA PHE A 174 13.50 -5.72 32.08
C PHE A 174 13.43 -5.48 33.59
N ASP A 175 14.50 -4.94 34.18
CA ASP A 175 14.52 -4.59 35.60
C ASP A 175 13.43 -3.55 35.93
N THR A 176 13.25 -2.55 35.07
CA THR A 176 12.21 -1.51 35.22
C THR A 176 10.81 -2.12 35.25
N TYR A 177 10.45 -2.96 34.27
CA TYR A 177 9.12 -3.56 34.21
C TYR A 177 8.90 -4.63 35.28
N ASN A 178 9.93 -5.39 35.66
CA ASN A 178 9.84 -6.35 36.76
C ASN A 178 9.60 -5.64 38.10
N LYS A 179 10.33 -4.56 38.39
CA LYS A 179 10.12 -3.74 39.59
C LYS A 179 8.73 -3.11 39.62
N ALA A 180 8.26 -2.59 38.47
CA ALA A 180 6.91 -2.06 38.35
C ALA A 180 5.85 -3.13 38.66
N ALA A 181 6.06 -4.37 38.23
CA ALA A 181 5.15 -5.47 38.54
C ALA A 181 5.09 -5.83 40.01
N VAL A 182 6.26 -5.96 40.66
CA VAL A 182 6.33 -6.24 42.10
C VAL A 182 5.66 -5.10 42.88
N LYS A 183 5.92 -3.85 42.51
CA LYS A 183 5.31 -2.68 43.16
C LYS A 183 3.78 -2.69 43.02
N ASN A 184 3.27 -2.91 41.81
CA ASN A 184 1.83 -2.96 41.56
C ASN A 184 1.14 -4.07 42.38
N ASN A 185 1.75 -5.26 42.41
CA ASN A 185 1.21 -6.40 43.17
C ASN A 185 1.22 -6.16 44.69
N LYS A 186 2.25 -5.52 45.23
CA LYS A 186 2.35 -5.24 46.68
C LYS A 186 1.48 -4.08 47.14
N GLU A 187 1.44 -2.98 46.37
CA GLU A 187 0.90 -1.71 46.85
C GLU A 187 -0.51 -1.41 46.35
N LYS A 188 -0.89 -1.89 45.16
CA LYS A 188 -2.11 -1.46 44.47
C LYS A 188 -3.13 -2.58 44.28
N LEU A 189 -2.67 -3.82 44.13
CA LEU A 189 -3.50 -4.96 43.75
C LEU A 189 -4.67 -5.22 44.71
N ASN A 190 -4.42 -5.20 46.02
CA ASN A 190 -5.43 -5.54 47.02
C ASN A 190 -6.51 -4.46 47.11
N ASN A 191 -6.12 -3.19 47.08
CA ASN A 191 -7.06 -2.06 47.06
C ASN A 191 -7.88 -2.07 45.77
N PHE A 192 -7.22 -2.26 44.62
CA PHE A 192 -7.89 -2.32 43.33
C PHE A 192 -8.87 -3.50 43.24
N LYS A 193 -8.51 -4.72 43.71
CA LYS A 193 -9.44 -5.86 43.78
C LYS A 193 -10.66 -5.57 44.66
N LYS A 194 -10.46 -4.90 45.79
CA LYS A 194 -11.53 -4.56 46.73
C LYS A 194 -12.48 -3.53 46.13
N GLU A 195 -11.94 -2.43 45.62
CA GLU A 195 -12.70 -1.35 44.95
C GLU A 195 -13.48 -1.90 43.75
N HIS A 196 -12.84 -2.71 42.90
CA HIS A 196 -13.49 -3.22 41.70
C HIS A 196 -14.61 -4.24 42.02
N LYS A 197 -14.43 -5.07 43.06
CA LYS A 197 -15.48 -5.96 43.56
C LYS A 197 -16.66 -5.19 44.17
N GLU A 198 -16.40 -4.05 44.81
CA GLU A 198 -17.44 -3.18 45.34
C GLU A 198 -18.20 -2.48 44.22
N SER A 199 -17.52 -1.92 43.23
CA SER A 199 -18.16 -1.25 42.07
C SER A 199 -19.02 -2.19 41.24
N ARG A 200 -18.59 -3.44 41.02
CA ARG A 200 -19.39 -4.46 40.29
C ARG A 200 -20.73 -4.80 40.94
N LYS A 201 -20.92 -4.53 42.23
CA LYS A 201 -22.24 -4.71 42.86
C LYS A 201 -23.30 -3.75 42.32
N PHE A 202 -22.86 -2.67 41.69
CA PHE A 202 -23.70 -1.57 41.21
C PHE A 202 -23.69 -1.42 39.69
N ASP A 203 -22.75 -2.09 39.01
CA ASP A 203 -22.58 -2.04 37.57
C ASP A 203 -22.03 -3.40 37.09
N ASP A 204 -22.93 -4.22 36.56
CA ASP A 204 -22.59 -5.55 36.02
C ASP A 204 -21.86 -5.46 34.66
N ASP A 205 -21.90 -4.31 33.99
CA ASP A 205 -21.20 -4.07 32.71
C ASP A 205 -19.69 -3.82 32.94
N LEU A 206 -19.26 -3.59 34.18
CA LEU A 206 -17.84 -3.47 34.54
C LEU A 206 -17.06 -4.72 34.11
N GLU A 207 -16.00 -4.49 33.33
CA GLU A 207 -15.12 -5.54 32.86
C GLU A 207 -14.56 -6.42 33.99
N CYS A 208 -14.24 -7.68 33.67
CA CYS A 208 -13.65 -8.57 34.66
C CYS A 208 -12.25 -8.07 35.01
N TYR A 209 -11.91 -8.15 36.29
CA TYR A 209 -10.58 -7.81 36.79
C TYR A 209 -9.44 -8.44 35.97
N ASP A 210 -9.60 -9.70 35.55
CA ASP A 210 -8.61 -10.40 34.73
C ASP A 210 -8.41 -9.73 33.35
N LYS A 211 -9.48 -9.16 32.77
CA LYS A 211 -9.39 -8.39 31.51
C LYS A 211 -8.60 -7.11 31.72
N VAL A 212 -8.89 -6.35 32.78
CA VAL A 212 -8.17 -5.10 33.09
C VAL A 212 -6.67 -5.36 33.28
N LEU A 213 -6.30 -6.44 33.99
CA LEU A 213 -4.91 -6.83 34.14
C LEU A 213 -4.25 -7.25 32.82
N LYS A 214 -5.00 -7.97 31.97
CA LYS A 214 -4.53 -8.38 30.64
C LYS A 214 -4.30 -7.16 29.73
N GLU A 215 -5.21 -6.20 29.71
CA GLU A 215 -5.06 -4.96 28.96
C GLU A 215 -3.82 -4.19 29.42
N LYS A 216 -3.65 -4.02 30.74
CA LYS A 216 -2.45 -3.39 31.29
C LYS A 216 -1.18 -4.14 30.89
N HIS A 217 -1.18 -5.47 30.96
CA HIS A 217 -0.04 -6.29 30.54
C HIS A 217 0.29 -6.06 29.06
N ASN A 218 -0.71 -6.01 28.19
CA ASN A 218 -0.54 -5.74 26.77
C ASN A 218 0.01 -4.33 26.52
N THR A 219 -0.50 -3.31 27.21
CA THR A 219 0.02 -1.94 27.12
C THR A 219 1.48 -1.84 27.56
N ASP A 220 1.83 -2.43 28.70
CA ASP A 220 3.21 -2.41 29.20
C ASP A 220 4.15 -3.22 28.28
N TYR A 221 3.64 -4.26 27.61
CA TYR A 221 4.38 -4.99 26.56
C TYR A 221 4.64 -4.10 25.34
N GLU A 222 3.61 -3.40 24.84
CA GLU A 222 3.73 -2.45 23.73
C GLU A 222 4.78 -1.38 24.03
N GLU A 223 4.73 -0.80 25.23
CA GLU A 223 5.67 0.22 25.66
C GLU A 223 7.10 -0.33 25.79
N LEU A 224 7.28 -1.56 26.29
CA LEU A 224 8.58 -2.23 26.34
C LEU A 224 9.14 -2.44 24.93
N ALA A 225 8.33 -2.97 24.02
CA ALA A 225 8.71 -3.19 22.63
C ALA A 225 9.09 -1.88 21.93
N GLN A 226 8.30 -0.82 22.12
CA GLN A 226 8.57 0.49 21.52
C GLN A 226 9.86 1.10 22.06
N LYS A 227 10.09 1.10 23.38
CA LYS A 227 11.34 1.63 23.97
C LYS A 227 12.59 0.92 23.46
N GLU A 228 12.49 -0.38 23.18
CA GLU A 228 13.61 -1.11 22.60
C GLU A 228 13.81 -0.75 21.11
N ILE A 229 12.74 -0.56 20.34
CA ILE A 229 12.80 -0.04 18.96
C ILE A 229 13.44 1.36 18.94
N ASP A 230 12.98 2.27 19.78
CA ASP A 230 13.49 3.65 19.87
C ASP A 230 15.00 3.64 20.13
N TYR A 231 15.44 2.81 21.08
CA TYR A 231 16.87 2.62 21.35
C TYR A 231 17.64 2.15 20.10
N LEU A 232 17.08 1.19 19.34
CA LEU A 232 17.71 0.70 18.12
C LEU A 232 17.85 1.78 17.05
N GLU A 233 16.82 2.62 16.88
CA GLU A 233 16.78 3.67 15.87
C GLU A 233 17.68 4.86 16.22
N GLU A 234 17.50 5.43 17.42
CA GLU A 234 18.26 6.59 17.90
C GLU A 234 19.76 6.33 17.91
N ASN A 235 20.16 5.13 18.38
CA ASN A 235 21.56 4.76 18.53
C ASN A 235 22.13 4.05 17.29
N LYS A 236 21.30 3.82 16.25
CA LYS A 236 21.67 3.11 15.02
C LYS A 236 22.29 1.73 15.35
N MET A 237 21.60 0.95 16.19
CA MET A 237 22.05 -0.34 16.72
C MET A 237 21.65 -1.53 15.86
N TYR A 238 21.33 -1.31 14.59
CA TYR A 238 21.25 -2.31 13.53
C TYR A 238 22.22 -1.93 12.40
N ASN A 239 22.43 -2.82 11.45
CA ASN A 239 23.15 -2.55 10.21
C ASN A 239 22.16 -2.23 9.09
N PHE A 240 21.18 -3.11 8.89
CA PHE A 240 20.03 -2.87 8.02
C PHE A 240 18.78 -3.58 8.53
N ILE A 241 17.63 -3.09 8.08
CA ILE A 241 16.35 -3.80 8.12
C ILE A 241 15.95 -4.09 6.68
N SER A 242 15.38 -5.26 6.42
CA SER A 242 14.78 -5.55 5.12
C SER A 242 13.45 -6.26 5.28
N ASN A 243 12.57 -6.07 4.30
CA ASN A 243 11.34 -6.83 4.18
C ASN A 243 10.95 -7.00 2.72
N ARG A 244 10.00 -7.90 2.47
CA ARG A 244 9.44 -8.18 1.15
C ARG A 244 7.94 -8.38 1.26
N TRP A 245 7.22 -8.04 0.20
CA TRP A 245 5.80 -8.30 0.10
C TRP A 245 5.39 -8.54 -1.36
N VAL A 246 4.29 -9.25 -1.53
CA VAL A 246 3.73 -9.57 -2.85
C VAL A 246 2.28 -9.10 -2.86
N SER A 247 1.89 -8.38 -3.90
CA SER A 247 0.54 -7.84 -4.02
C SER A 247 -0.12 -8.32 -5.31
N LEU A 248 -1.36 -8.81 -5.22
CA LEU A 248 -2.23 -9.03 -6.37
C LEU A 248 -3.28 -7.93 -6.36
N GLU A 249 -3.40 -7.20 -7.46
CA GLU A 249 -4.34 -6.09 -7.62
C GLU A 249 -5.17 -6.28 -8.89
N VAL A 250 -6.48 -6.10 -8.79
CA VAL A 250 -7.42 -6.23 -9.90
C VAL A 250 -8.32 -5.00 -9.92
N PHE A 251 -8.41 -4.36 -11.09
CA PHE A 251 -9.36 -3.32 -11.39
C PHE A 251 -10.43 -3.84 -12.37
N THR A 252 -11.70 -3.64 -12.01
CA THR A 252 -12.86 -3.98 -12.83
C THR A 252 -13.77 -2.76 -12.98
N PRO A 253 -14.02 -2.28 -14.20
CA PRO A 253 -14.97 -1.20 -14.43
C PRO A 253 -16.41 -1.72 -14.30
N PHE A 254 -17.33 -0.88 -13.84
CA PHE A 254 -18.75 -1.21 -13.74
C PHE A 254 -19.49 -1.02 -15.07
N GLY A 255 -19.02 -0.08 -15.91
CA GLY A 255 -19.47 0.14 -17.28
C GLY A 255 -18.33 0.00 -18.29
N GLY A 256 -18.68 -0.02 -19.58
CA GLY A 256 -17.67 0.02 -20.65
C GLY A 256 -17.45 1.47 -21.07
N LEU A 257 -16.21 1.89 -21.28
CA LEU A 257 -15.92 3.20 -21.88
C LEU A 257 -16.49 3.24 -23.29
N THR A 258 -17.34 4.22 -23.55
CA THR A 258 -17.96 4.42 -24.86
C THR A 258 -17.06 5.32 -25.72
N TYR A 259 -16.67 4.83 -26.89
CA TYR A 259 -15.86 5.55 -27.88
C TYR A 259 -16.64 5.71 -29.19
N ASN A 260 -16.79 6.94 -29.67
CA ASN A 260 -17.21 7.19 -31.04
C ASN A 260 -15.99 7.18 -31.95
N ILE A 261 -15.96 6.31 -32.96
CA ILE A 261 -14.75 6.02 -33.72
C ILE A 261 -15.02 6.00 -35.21
N THR A 262 -14.10 6.56 -35.98
CA THR A 262 -14.10 6.46 -37.44
C THR A 262 -12.67 6.23 -37.96
N PRO A 263 -12.45 5.42 -39.01
CA PRO A 263 -11.12 5.27 -39.60
C PRO A 263 -10.61 6.56 -40.26
N ASP A 264 -11.51 7.40 -40.77
CA ASP A 264 -11.20 8.65 -41.45
C ASP A 264 -12.34 9.68 -41.34
N GLU A 265 -12.07 10.92 -41.75
CA GLU A 265 -13.04 12.02 -41.62
C GLU A 265 -14.23 11.94 -42.59
N ASN A 266 -14.21 10.99 -43.54
CA ASN A 266 -15.26 10.83 -44.55
C ASN A 266 -16.21 9.67 -44.25
N THR A 267 -15.90 8.86 -43.23
CA THR A 267 -16.67 7.69 -42.85
C THR A 267 -17.59 8.03 -41.66
N ILE A 268 -18.81 7.47 -41.65
CA ILE A 268 -19.74 7.60 -40.52
C ILE A 268 -19.11 6.92 -39.31
N TYR A 269 -19.06 7.62 -38.17
CA TYR A 269 -18.52 7.06 -36.93
C TYR A 269 -19.44 5.96 -36.37
N GLN A 270 -18.84 5.07 -35.61
CA GLN A 270 -19.55 4.01 -34.88
C GLN A 270 -19.25 4.12 -33.39
N GLU A 271 -20.27 3.84 -32.57
CA GLU A 271 -20.09 3.67 -31.13
C GLU A 271 -19.45 2.30 -30.86
N ASN A 272 -18.39 2.27 -30.07
CA ASN A 272 -17.84 1.03 -29.54
C ASN A 272 -17.64 1.10 -28.02
N ARG A 273 -17.85 -0.02 -27.33
CA ARG A 273 -17.78 -0.12 -25.88
C ARG A 273 -16.58 -0.95 -25.43
N PHE A 274 -15.76 -0.35 -24.59
CA PHE A 274 -14.49 -0.92 -24.15
C PHE A 274 -14.41 -1.12 -22.64
N TYR A 275 -14.16 -2.35 -22.19
CA TYR A 275 -13.99 -2.65 -20.77
C TYR A 275 -12.51 -2.64 -20.37
N ASN A 276 -12.10 -1.59 -19.67
CA ASN A 276 -10.72 -1.40 -19.19
C ASN A 276 -10.42 -2.25 -17.94
N ILE A 277 -10.36 -3.58 -18.09
CA ILE A 277 -9.98 -4.49 -17.01
C ILE A 277 -8.44 -4.57 -16.93
N ASN A 278 -7.90 -4.52 -15.71
CA ASN A 278 -6.47 -4.66 -15.44
C ASN A 278 -6.27 -5.58 -14.23
N ALA A 279 -5.31 -6.51 -14.34
CA ALA A 279 -4.79 -7.25 -13.22
C ALA A 279 -3.26 -7.12 -13.16
N SER A 280 -2.71 -6.87 -11.96
CA SER A 280 -1.28 -6.78 -11.74
C SER A 280 -0.83 -7.60 -10.54
N LEU A 281 0.33 -8.24 -10.67
CA LEU A 281 1.03 -8.94 -9.62
C LEU A 281 2.35 -8.20 -9.38
N SER A 282 2.56 -7.66 -8.18
CA SER A 282 3.79 -6.99 -7.81
C SER A 282 4.57 -7.75 -6.75
N GLY A 283 5.89 -7.81 -6.92
CA GLY A 283 6.85 -8.28 -5.93
C GLY A 283 7.72 -7.12 -5.49
N ASN A 284 7.78 -6.87 -4.19
CA ASN A 284 8.44 -5.72 -3.62
C ASN A 284 9.49 -6.14 -2.58
N TYR A 285 10.57 -5.39 -2.52
CA TYR A 285 11.66 -5.57 -1.58
C TYR A 285 12.18 -4.21 -1.10
N MET A 286 12.38 -4.10 0.21
CA MET A 286 13.00 -2.95 0.86
C MET A 286 14.23 -3.40 1.63
N ARG A 287 15.28 -2.58 1.60
CA ARG A 287 16.38 -2.62 2.57
C ARG A 287 16.75 -1.20 3.00
N ALA A 288 16.66 -0.92 4.30
CA ALA A 288 17.06 0.36 4.89
C ALA A 288 18.24 0.16 5.84
N TYR A 289 19.31 0.92 5.64
CA TYR A 289 20.53 0.85 6.43
C TYR A 289 20.49 1.86 7.58
N SER A 290 21.16 1.55 8.69
CA SER A 290 21.27 2.47 9.84
C SER A 290 22.03 3.77 9.53
N SER A 291 22.71 3.81 8.37
CA SER A 291 23.38 5.01 7.86
C SER A 291 22.43 6.02 7.23
N GLY A 292 21.15 5.66 7.01
CA GLY A 292 20.15 6.46 6.30
C GLY A 292 19.96 6.04 4.84
N LYS A 293 20.89 5.29 4.27
CA LYS A 293 20.77 4.78 2.89
C LYS A 293 19.65 3.75 2.80
N SER A 294 18.93 3.72 1.68
CA SER A 294 17.89 2.72 1.44
C SER A 294 17.85 2.26 -0.02
N ILE A 295 17.37 1.04 -0.21
CA ILE A 295 17.19 0.39 -1.49
C ILE A 295 15.77 -0.15 -1.53
N PHE A 296 15.09 0.14 -2.62
CA PHE A 296 13.78 -0.37 -2.93
C PHE A 296 13.81 -1.02 -4.29
N PHE A 297 13.12 -2.13 -4.41
CA PHE A 297 12.97 -2.84 -5.67
C PHE A 297 11.53 -3.28 -5.81
N LYS A 298 10.93 -2.93 -6.94
CA LYS A 298 9.60 -3.35 -7.32
C LYS A 298 9.64 -4.00 -8.70
N ALA A 299 8.99 -5.14 -8.82
CA ALA A 299 8.74 -5.81 -10.08
C ALA A 299 7.23 -6.01 -10.23
N ILE A 300 6.67 -5.68 -11.39
CA ILE A 300 5.23 -5.79 -11.65
C ILE A 300 5.04 -6.58 -12.93
N VAL A 301 4.21 -7.61 -12.88
CA VAL A 301 3.63 -8.24 -14.06
C VAL A 301 2.21 -7.73 -14.19
N ASN A 302 1.88 -7.13 -15.33
CA ASN A 302 0.58 -6.53 -15.59
C ASN A 302 -0.07 -7.21 -16.80
N VAL A 303 -1.37 -7.47 -16.72
CA VAL A 303 -2.22 -7.87 -17.84
C VAL A 303 -3.40 -6.91 -17.88
N LYS A 304 -3.48 -6.13 -18.95
CA LYS A 304 -4.53 -5.13 -19.14
C LYS A 304 -5.21 -5.29 -20.49
N ASN A 305 -6.53 -5.12 -20.52
CA ASN A 305 -7.21 -4.85 -21.78
C ASN A 305 -6.81 -3.45 -22.24
N ASN A 306 -6.53 -3.30 -23.53
CA ASN A 306 -6.02 -2.06 -24.10
C ASN A 306 -6.62 -1.84 -25.49
N ASN A 307 -6.47 -0.63 -26.02
CA ASN A 307 -6.92 -0.31 -27.37
C ASN A 307 -6.00 0.73 -28.02
N THR A 308 -6.20 0.97 -29.32
CA THR A 308 -5.39 1.93 -30.09
C THR A 308 -5.50 3.36 -29.58
N ILE A 309 -6.68 3.78 -29.08
CA ILE A 309 -6.91 5.12 -28.52
C ILE A 309 -6.04 5.33 -27.27
N MET A 310 -6.03 4.37 -26.34
CA MET A 310 -5.26 4.43 -25.10
C MET A 310 -3.75 4.38 -25.34
N VAL A 311 -3.26 3.48 -26.21
CA VAL A 311 -1.82 3.36 -26.49
C VAL A 311 -1.25 4.59 -27.18
N ASN A 312 -1.99 5.17 -28.12
CA ASN A 312 -1.54 6.34 -28.85
C ASN A 312 -1.86 7.66 -28.14
N ASN A 313 -2.51 7.61 -26.97
CA ASN A 313 -2.99 8.76 -26.23
C ASN A 313 -3.74 9.76 -27.14
N LEU A 314 -4.68 9.23 -27.94
CA LEU A 314 -5.42 10.05 -28.91
C LEU A 314 -6.41 10.97 -28.19
N SER A 315 -6.57 12.17 -28.71
CA SER A 315 -7.65 13.07 -28.34
C SER A 315 -8.79 12.95 -29.34
N ALA A 316 -10.03 12.99 -28.87
CA ALA A 316 -11.19 13.10 -29.74
C ALA A 316 -11.18 14.45 -30.49
N LYS A 317 -11.68 14.44 -31.72
CA LYS A 317 -11.94 15.65 -32.51
C LYS A 317 -13.44 15.92 -32.53
N LYS A 318 -13.82 17.20 -32.62
CA LYS A 318 -15.21 17.59 -32.87
C LYS A 318 -15.59 17.20 -34.30
N PHE A 319 -16.55 16.30 -34.44
CA PHE A 319 -17.08 15.81 -35.70
C PHE A 319 -18.48 16.37 -35.89
N GLN A 320 -18.73 17.03 -37.02
CA GLN A 320 -20.02 17.63 -37.33
C GLN A 320 -20.73 16.77 -38.37
N THR A 321 -21.91 16.28 -38.03
CA THR A 321 -22.80 15.61 -38.97
C THR A 321 -24.00 16.50 -39.25
N SER A 322 -24.35 16.67 -40.52
CA SER A 322 -25.54 17.39 -40.94
C SER A 322 -26.63 16.41 -41.38
N THR A 323 -27.83 16.57 -40.81
CA THR A 323 -29.03 15.88 -41.29
C THR A 323 -30.08 16.90 -41.70
N ALA A 324 -30.70 16.70 -42.86
CA ALA A 324 -31.80 17.55 -43.31
C ALA A 324 -33.05 17.25 -42.47
N ALA A 325 -33.57 18.27 -41.77
CA ALA A 325 -34.83 18.18 -41.08
C ALA A 325 -36.02 18.29 -42.06
N THR A 326 -37.19 17.82 -41.63
CA THR A 326 -38.44 17.78 -42.41
C THR A 326 -38.91 19.16 -42.92
N ASN A 327 -38.31 20.25 -42.42
CA ASN A 327 -38.60 21.64 -42.76
C ASN A 327 -37.44 22.35 -43.48
N ASN A 328 -36.54 21.62 -44.16
CA ASN A 328 -35.36 22.14 -44.86
C ASN A 328 -34.32 22.85 -43.96
N ASN A 329 -34.43 22.73 -42.63
CA ASN A 329 -33.37 23.17 -41.71
C ASN A 329 -32.26 22.12 -41.66
N LEU A 330 -30.99 22.57 -41.66
CA LEU A 330 -29.85 21.70 -41.38
C LEU A 330 -29.71 21.54 -39.86
N ILE A 331 -29.86 20.32 -39.35
CA ILE A 331 -29.48 20.02 -37.96
C ILE A 331 -28.01 19.62 -37.97
N ILE A 332 -27.17 20.45 -37.35
CA ILE A 332 -25.75 20.15 -37.13
C ILE A 332 -25.62 19.53 -35.76
N THR A 333 -25.30 18.24 -35.71
CA THR A 333 -24.94 17.56 -34.46
C THR A 333 -23.42 17.53 -34.37
N THR A 334 -22.88 17.88 -33.22
CA THR A 334 -21.43 17.87 -32.99
C THR A 334 -21.10 16.84 -31.91
N GLU A 335 -20.34 15.83 -32.28
CA GLU A 335 -19.91 14.76 -31.38
C GLU A 335 -18.39 14.70 -31.26
N ASP A 336 -17.89 14.22 -30.13
CA ASP A 336 -16.45 13.94 -29.96
C ASP A 336 -16.13 12.56 -30.53
N VAL A 337 -15.33 12.53 -31.60
CA VAL A 337 -15.01 11.31 -32.36
C VAL A 337 -13.51 11.10 -32.45
N TYR A 338 -13.06 9.87 -32.23
CA TYR A 338 -11.68 9.44 -32.41
C TYR A 338 -11.46 8.99 -33.87
N VAL A 339 -10.53 9.66 -34.56
CA VAL A 339 -10.17 9.30 -35.93
C VAL A 339 -8.98 8.33 -35.89
N THR A 340 -9.25 7.03 -35.99
CA THR A 340 -8.24 5.97 -35.92
C THR A 340 -8.77 4.63 -36.42
N SER A 341 -7.88 3.76 -36.90
CA SER A 341 -8.17 2.33 -37.06
C SER A 341 -8.25 1.68 -35.67
N TYR A 342 -9.47 1.53 -35.17
CA TYR A 342 -9.69 0.98 -33.84
C TYR A 342 -9.36 -0.51 -33.76
N ASP A 343 -8.69 -0.89 -32.67
CA ASP A 343 -8.52 -2.30 -32.33
C ASP A 343 -8.36 -2.47 -30.82
N GLU A 344 -8.92 -3.57 -30.29
CA GLU A 344 -8.82 -3.98 -28.90
C GLU A 344 -7.88 -5.17 -28.77
N PHE A 345 -7.02 -5.13 -27.76
CA PHE A 345 -6.03 -6.17 -27.56
C PHE A 345 -5.59 -6.23 -26.11
N ILE A 346 -5.22 -7.42 -25.67
CA ILE A 346 -4.61 -7.63 -24.36
C ILE A 346 -3.13 -7.24 -24.45
N THR A 347 -2.69 -6.40 -23.51
CA THR A 347 -1.28 -6.08 -23.31
C THR A 347 -0.80 -6.75 -22.04
N THR A 348 0.29 -7.51 -22.14
CA THR A 348 1.02 -7.97 -20.96
C THR A 348 2.27 -7.11 -20.82
N SER A 349 2.64 -6.70 -19.60
CA SER A 349 3.90 -5.99 -19.37
C SER A 349 4.65 -6.46 -18.14
N LEU A 350 5.98 -6.32 -18.19
CA LEU A 350 6.88 -6.50 -17.06
C LEU A 350 7.54 -5.16 -16.76
N ILE A 351 7.31 -4.65 -15.55
CA ILE A 351 7.85 -3.38 -15.06
C ILE A 351 8.88 -3.69 -13.99
N LEU A 352 10.05 -3.07 -14.06
CA LEU A 352 11.10 -3.10 -13.04
C LEU A 352 11.39 -1.68 -12.58
N GLU A 353 11.25 -1.43 -11.28
CA GLU A 353 11.33 -0.11 -10.63
C GLU A 353 12.22 -0.17 -9.38
N PRO A 354 13.55 -0.20 -9.54
CA PRO A 354 14.46 0.05 -8.42
C PRO A 354 14.50 1.54 -8.04
N ALA A 355 14.65 1.82 -6.74
CA ALA A 355 14.95 3.15 -6.23
C ALA A 355 16.05 3.06 -5.15
N PHE A 356 17.00 3.98 -5.21
CA PHE A 356 18.17 4.00 -4.33
C PHE A 356 18.29 5.38 -3.69
N PHE A 357 18.30 5.45 -2.36
CA PHE A 357 18.64 6.66 -1.61
C PHE A 357 20.02 6.52 -1.00
N PHE A 358 20.95 7.35 -1.45
CA PHE A 358 22.36 7.25 -1.09
C PHE A 358 22.91 8.51 -0.42
N ILE A 359 22.21 9.64 -0.56
CA ILE A 359 22.53 10.90 0.13
C ILE A 359 21.44 11.15 1.17
N THR A 360 21.82 11.09 2.45
CA THR A 360 20.94 11.41 3.58
C THR A 360 21.51 12.59 4.34
N SER A 361 20.69 13.60 4.56
CA SER A 361 21.02 14.80 5.32
C SER A 361 19.92 15.11 6.34
N LYS A 362 20.16 16.14 7.17
CA LYS A 362 19.14 16.63 8.11
C LYS A 362 17.89 17.13 7.38
N PHE A 363 18.05 17.70 6.19
CA PHE A 363 16.97 18.35 5.44
C PHE A 363 16.23 17.40 4.49
N GLY A 364 16.80 16.24 4.19
CA GLY A 364 16.18 15.28 3.30
C GLY A 364 17.08 14.16 2.81
N ASP A 365 16.45 13.22 2.10
CA ASP A 365 17.07 12.11 1.39
C ASP A 365 16.96 12.31 -0.13
N PHE A 366 18.05 12.03 -0.83
CA PHE A 366 18.16 12.16 -2.29
C PHE A 366 18.64 10.86 -2.89
N GLY A 367 18.10 10.53 -4.06
CA GLY A 367 18.33 9.24 -4.66
C GLY A 367 18.35 9.21 -6.19
N PHE A 368 18.18 7.99 -6.72
CA PHE A 368 18.09 7.66 -8.13
C PHE A 368 17.09 6.52 -8.32
N SER A 369 16.17 6.67 -9.29
CA SER A 369 15.09 5.71 -9.56
C SER A 369 14.93 5.46 -11.06
N PRO A 370 15.71 4.56 -11.65
CA PRO A 370 15.47 4.12 -13.02
C PRO A 370 14.30 3.14 -13.04
N ALA A 371 13.54 3.13 -14.12
CA ALA A 371 12.50 2.14 -14.35
C ALA A 371 12.48 1.71 -15.82
N VAL A 372 12.06 0.48 -16.07
CA VAL A 372 11.85 -0.05 -17.42
C VAL A 372 10.56 -0.87 -17.45
N GLU A 373 9.76 -0.69 -18.49
CA GLU A 373 8.57 -1.47 -18.78
C GLU A 373 8.75 -2.15 -20.14
N PHE A 374 8.68 -3.47 -20.16
CA PHE A 374 8.62 -4.27 -21.37
C PHE A 374 7.16 -4.62 -21.66
N ASN A 375 6.63 -4.14 -22.79
CA ASN A 375 5.28 -4.48 -23.24
C ASN A 375 5.34 -5.61 -24.29
N PHE A 376 4.39 -6.54 -24.18
CA PHE A 376 4.27 -7.72 -25.02
C PHE A 376 2.87 -7.81 -25.63
N GLY A 377 2.78 -8.56 -26.74
CA GLY A 377 1.55 -8.69 -27.54
C GLY A 377 1.55 -7.73 -28.73
N LYS A 378 0.38 -7.19 -29.07
CA LYS A 378 0.24 -6.25 -30.20
C LYS A 378 1.03 -4.96 -29.97
N TYR A 379 0.99 -4.42 -28.75
CA TYR A 379 1.84 -3.32 -28.35
C TYR A 379 3.18 -3.85 -27.81
N LYS A 380 4.20 -3.86 -28.69
CA LYS A 380 5.55 -4.34 -28.36
C LYS A 380 6.54 -3.17 -28.30
N ARG A 381 6.58 -2.49 -27.14
CA ARG A 381 7.47 -1.36 -26.89
C ARG A 381 8.14 -1.49 -25.52
N THR A 382 9.32 -0.89 -25.42
CA THR A 382 10.03 -0.74 -24.15
C THR A 382 9.96 0.72 -23.74
N ASN A 383 9.29 0.98 -22.61
CA ASN A 383 9.26 2.31 -22.00
C ASN A 383 10.32 2.35 -20.90
N TRP A 384 10.88 3.52 -20.66
CA TRP A 384 11.87 3.68 -19.59
C TRP A 384 11.78 5.05 -18.94
N LYS A 385 12.21 5.11 -17.68
CA LYS A 385 12.30 6.33 -16.88
C LYS A 385 13.66 6.36 -16.22
N VAL A 386 14.22 7.56 -16.13
CA VAL A 386 15.26 7.88 -15.16
C VAL A 386 14.74 9.00 -14.28
N GLY A 387 14.88 8.88 -12.98
CA GLY A 387 14.48 9.96 -12.10
C GLY A 387 15.34 10.16 -10.86
N LEU A 388 15.16 11.33 -10.28
CA LEU A 388 15.87 11.84 -9.11
C LEU A 388 14.85 12.06 -7.97
N PRO A 389 14.64 11.05 -7.12
CA PRO A 389 13.72 11.12 -6.00
C PRO A 389 14.29 11.98 -4.87
N ILE A 390 13.43 12.86 -4.34
CA ILE A 390 13.75 13.77 -3.25
C ILE A 390 12.69 13.63 -2.16
N SER A 391 13.15 13.40 -0.92
CA SER A 391 12.33 13.33 0.29
C SER A 391 12.79 14.38 1.28
N LEU A 392 12.03 15.46 1.45
CA LEU A 392 12.34 16.52 2.41
C LEU A 392 11.80 16.17 3.80
N LYS A 393 12.56 16.52 4.83
CA LYS A 393 12.25 16.21 6.23
C LYS A 393 11.85 17.45 7.01
N ASP A 394 10.96 17.28 7.99
CA ASP A 394 10.68 18.31 8.99
C ASP A 394 11.80 18.42 10.04
N ASN A 395 11.58 19.30 11.02
CA ASN A 395 12.52 19.52 12.13
C ASN A 395 12.68 18.28 13.04
N GLU A 396 11.72 17.36 13.02
CA GLU A 396 11.75 16.07 13.73
C GLU A 396 12.42 14.96 12.89
N GLY A 397 12.85 15.27 11.66
CA GLY A 397 13.47 14.33 10.75
C GLY A 397 12.48 13.43 10.00
N LYS A 398 11.17 13.71 10.09
CA LYS A 398 10.11 12.94 9.41
C LYS A 398 9.91 13.44 7.98
N PRO A 399 9.77 12.55 6.98
CA PRO A 399 9.46 12.94 5.61
C PRO A 399 8.14 13.72 5.51
N THR A 400 8.16 14.90 4.89
CA THR A 400 6.98 15.75 4.70
C THR A 400 6.63 15.99 3.24
N ILE A 401 7.63 16.23 2.39
CA ILE A 401 7.43 16.53 0.97
C ILE A 401 8.27 15.57 0.14
N ASN A 402 7.62 14.84 -0.77
CA ASN A 402 8.28 13.86 -1.64
C ASN A 402 7.92 14.14 -3.10
N PHE A 403 8.95 14.26 -3.95
CA PHE A 403 8.78 14.53 -5.38
C PHE A 403 9.96 13.98 -6.18
N GLU A 404 9.72 13.65 -7.44
CA GLU A 404 10.72 13.10 -8.37
C GLU A 404 10.84 14.01 -9.58
N PHE A 405 12.05 14.40 -9.95
CA PHE A 405 12.30 14.83 -11.33
C PHE A 405 12.43 13.60 -12.20
N GLN A 406 11.68 13.54 -13.30
CA GLN A 406 11.61 12.36 -14.15
C GLN A 406 11.89 12.74 -15.60
N TYR A 407 12.72 11.94 -16.25
CA TYR A 407 12.86 11.90 -17.70
C TYR A 407 12.38 10.53 -18.18
N LYS A 408 11.35 10.51 -19.01
CA LYS A 408 10.69 9.30 -19.50
C LYS A 408 10.77 9.20 -21.02
N ASN A 409 10.92 7.99 -21.53
CA ASN A 409 10.64 7.65 -22.92
C ASN A 409 9.44 6.71 -22.96
N ILE A 410 8.41 7.11 -23.70
CA ILE A 410 7.15 6.38 -23.81
C ILE A 410 6.88 6.11 -25.29
N GLY A 411 6.77 4.83 -25.65
CA GLY A 411 6.43 4.39 -27.00
C GLY A 411 4.93 4.45 -27.25
N THR A 412 4.54 4.87 -28.45
CA THR A 412 3.22 4.61 -29.04
C THR A 412 3.37 3.51 -30.11
N PHE A 413 2.32 3.25 -30.90
CA PHE A 413 2.47 2.33 -32.04
C PHE A 413 3.49 2.83 -33.06
N ASP A 414 3.58 4.14 -33.30
CA ASP A 414 4.33 4.69 -34.43
C ASP A 414 5.58 5.49 -34.02
N LYS A 415 5.63 6.00 -32.79
CA LYS A 415 6.72 6.89 -32.33
C LYS A 415 7.08 6.65 -30.87
N SER A 416 8.17 7.26 -30.43
CA SER A 416 8.48 7.41 -28.99
C SER A 416 8.47 8.88 -28.63
N VAL A 417 7.92 9.19 -27.46
CA VAL A 417 7.86 10.55 -26.91
C VAL A 417 8.77 10.61 -25.69
N ASN A 418 9.64 11.61 -25.64
CA ASN A 418 10.43 11.93 -24.45
C ASN A 418 9.70 12.99 -23.64
N VAL A 419 9.54 12.77 -22.35
CA VAL A 419 8.83 13.66 -21.43
C VAL A 419 9.73 13.97 -20.25
N PHE A 420 9.87 15.25 -19.93
CA PHE A 420 10.44 15.70 -18.67
C PHE A 420 9.32 16.23 -17.79
N GLY A 421 9.32 15.85 -16.52
CA GLY A 421 8.27 16.29 -15.59
C GLY A 421 8.68 16.12 -14.14
N ILE A 422 7.82 16.63 -13.27
CA ILE A 422 7.90 16.43 -11.82
C ILE A 422 6.71 15.57 -11.44
N SER A 423 6.96 14.44 -10.78
CA SER A 423 5.89 13.68 -10.15
C SER A 423 5.84 14.01 -8.67
N THR A 424 4.70 14.54 -8.22
CA THR A 424 4.39 14.67 -6.79
C THR A 424 3.68 13.41 -6.34
N ASN A 425 4.44 12.35 -6.12
CA ASN A 425 3.91 11.14 -5.50
C ASN A 425 5.03 10.45 -4.71
N PHE A 426 4.69 9.85 -3.57
CA PHE A 426 5.65 9.15 -2.72
C PHE A 426 6.11 7.82 -3.33
N LEU A 427 5.42 7.32 -4.36
CA LEU A 427 5.90 6.22 -5.20
C LEU A 427 6.74 6.78 -6.34
N PHE A 428 8.04 6.81 -6.10
CA PHE A 428 9.03 6.87 -7.14
C PHE A 428 8.95 5.61 -8.00
N GLY A 429 8.34 5.69 -9.17
CA GLY A 429 8.17 4.46 -9.94
C GLY A 429 7.34 4.64 -11.18
N ASN A 430 6.07 5.02 -11.02
CA ASN A 430 5.06 4.80 -12.03
C ASN A 430 5.49 5.23 -13.46
N LEU A 431 5.81 4.21 -14.24
CA LEU A 431 5.86 4.22 -15.69
C LEU A 431 4.46 3.97 -16.27
N ILE A 432 3.42 4.71 -15.84
CA ILE A 432 2.11 4.58 -16.47
C ILE A 432 1.49 5.97 -16.60
N ASN A 433 0.99 6.25 -17.82
CA ASN A 433 0.26 7.45 -18.23
C ASN A 433 -0.97 7.73 -17.38
#